data_AF-A0A256VMM5-F1
#
_entry.id   AF-A0A256VMM5-F1
#
_cell.length_a   1.000
_cell.length_b   1.000
_cell.length_c   1.000
_cell.angle_alpha   90.00
_cell.angle_beta   90.00
_cell.angle_gamma   90.00
#
_symmetry.space_group_name_H-M   'P 1'
#
loop_
_entity.id
_entity.type
_entity.pdbx_description
1 polymer ?
#
loop_
_entity_poly.entity_id
_entity_poly.type
_entity_poly.pdbx_seq_one_letter_code
_entity_poly.pdbx_strand_id
1 'polypeptide(L)'
;MARQRVMSEQQYLNSKGVGSVVSDYMMDKTVVRKSAYHQRQDERSRKALKQNQDQYYSKRNQARREYRRLVSSGKVRAPTQAEQTWNTAHGLSENRSVQAARRVLAKHGVDWKTGKRIAPAEGRRLWPTFTHKAKTGKSGG
;
A
#
# COMPACT_ATOMS: atom_id res chain seq x y z
N MET A 1 11.63 23.04 -1.71
CA MET A 1 10.34 22.34 -1.55
C MET A 1 10.58 21.00 -0.87
N ALA A 2 9.93 20.71 0.26
CA ALA A 2 10.03 19.42 0.92
C ALA A 2 9.46 18.32 0.00
N ARG A 3 10.12 17.17 -0.07
CA ARG A 3 9.66 16.03 -0.88
C ARG A 3 8.31 15.54 -0.34
N GLN A 4 7.27 15.56 -1.18
CA GLN A 4 5.97 14.96 -0.83
C GLN A 4 6.13 13.45 -0.69
N ARG A 5 5.56 12.87 0.38
CA ARG A 5 5.60 11.41 0.57
C ARG A 5 4.57 10.78 -0.36
N VAL A 6 5.01 9.90 -1.26
CA VAL A 6 4.12 9.14 -2.14
C VAL A 6 3.69 7.86 -1.43
N MET A 7 2.40 7.75 -1.10
CA MET A 7 1.88 6.59 -0.36
C MET A 7 0.36 6.46 -0.56
N SER A 8 -0.10 5.23 -0.83
CA SER A 8 -1.54 4.96 -0.93
C SER A 8 -2.21 4.94 0.44
N GLU A 9 -3.53 5.13 0.49
CA GLU A 9 -4.30 4.99 1.74
C GLU A 9 -4.04 3.62 2.38
N GLN A 10 -4.08 2.55 1.58
CA GLN A 10 -3.86 1.20 2.08
C GLN A 10 -2.45 1.02 2.68
N GLN A 11 -1.41 1.54 2.04
CA GLN A 11 -0.05 1.52 2.59
C GLN A 11 0.04 2.28 3.91
N TYR A 12 -0.66 3.41 4.02
CA TYR A 12 -0.73 4.15 5.27
C TYR A 12 -1.45 3.37 6.37
N LEU A 13 -2.61 2.79 6.06
CA LEU A 13 -3.37 1.96 7.01
C LEU A 13 -2.56 0.73 7.45
N ASN A 14 -1.85 0.08 6.54
CA ASN A 14 -0.93 -1.01 6.85
C ASN A 14 0.16 -0.55 7.83
N SER A 15 0.77 0.61 7.61
CA SER A 15 1.80 1.17 8.51
C SER A 15 1.29 1.49 9.92
N LYS A 16 -0.03 1.64 10.08
CA LYS A 16 -0.72 1.89 11.35
C LYS A 16 -1.31 0.63 11.98
N GLY A 17 -1.11 -0.55 11.39
CA GLY A 17 -1.65 -1.83 11.87
C GLY A 17 -3.16 -2.01 11.65
N VAL A 18 -3.80 -1.12 10.89
CA VAL A 18 -5.25 -1.13 10.57
C VAL A 18 -5.51 -1.35 9.09
N GLY A 19 -4.59 -2.07 8.44
CA GLY A 19 -4.63 -2.40 7.02
C GLY A 19 -5.78 -3.32 6.64
N SER A 20 -6.02 -4.34 7.46
CA SER A 20 -7.13 -5.26 7.26
C SER A 20 -8.50 -4.55 7.37
N VAL A 21 -9.52 -5.14 6.78
CA VAL A 21 -10.91 -4.70 6.97
C VAL A 21 -11.43 -5.13 8.34
N VAL A 22 -10.86 -6.21 8.88
CA VAL A 22 -11.30 -6.87 10.11
C VAL A 22 -10.12 -6.96 11.07
N SER A 23 -10.39 -6.90 12.37
CA SER A 23 -9.33 -7.04 13.37
C SER A 23 -8.74 -8.44 13.39
N ASP A 24 -7.46 -8.54 13.70
CA ASP A 24 -6.77 -9.84 13.85
C ASP A 24 -7.40 -10.70 14.95
N TYR A 25 -7.88 -10.06 16.01
CA TYR A 25 -8.64 -10.70 17.09
C TYR A 25 -9.89 -11.40 16.57
N MET A 26 -10.61 -10.81 15.60
CA MET A 26 -11.77 -11.49 15.02
C MET A 26 -11.35 -12.71 14.20
N MET A 27 -10.24 -12.63 13.44
CA MET A 27 -9.73 -13.76 12.65
C MET A 27 -9.29 -14.93 13.54
N ASP A 28 -8.64 -14.65 14.67
CA ASP A 28 -8.26 -15.66 15.66
C ASP A 28 -9.47 -16.28 16.37
N LYS A 29 -10.50 -15.47 16.65
CA LYS A 29 -11.67 -15.90 17.43
C LYS A 29 -12.85 -16.40 16.59
N THR A 30 -12.73 -16.47 15.27
CA THR A 30 -13.76 -17.07 14.39
C THR A 30 -13.86 -18.61 14.46
N VAL A 31 -13.23 -19.26 15.44
CA VAL A 31 -13.35 -20.71 15.63
C VAL A 31 -14.80 -21.09 15.96
N VAL A 32 -15.43 -21.84 15.05
CA VAL A 32 -16.76 -22.46 15.24
C VAL A 32 -16.66 -23.46 16.39
N ARG A 33 -17.14 -23.08 17.57
CA ARG A 33 -17.24 -24.01 18.70
C ARG A 33 -18.40 -24.97 18.44
N LYS A 34 -18.07 -26.26 18.33
CA LYS A 34 -19.02 -27.35 17.99
C LYS A 34 -20.05 -27.64 19.10
N SER A 35 -19.89 -27.06 20.30
CA SER A 35 -20.81 -27.27 21.42
C SER A 35 -21.32 -25.94 21.99
N ALA A 36 -22.59 -25.66 21.73
CA ALA A 36 -23.37 -24.54 22.30
C ALA A 36 -23.72 -24.77 23.79
N TYR A 37 -22.77 -25.25 24.61
CA TYR A 37 -23.11 -25.79 25.94
C TYR A 37 -23.27 -24.73 27.03
N HIS A 38 -22.83 -23.48 26.81
CA HIS A 38 -22.91 -22.41 27.81
C HIS A 38 -23.27 -21.05 27.22
N GLN A 39 -24.57 -20.74 27.12
CA GLN A 39 -25.10 -19.46 26.61
C GLN A 39 -24.42 -18.21 27.21
N ARG A 40 -24.05 -18.25 28.51
CA ARG A 40 -23.36 -17.15 29.19
C ARG A 40 -21.92 -16.93 28.70
N GLN A 41 -21.22 -18.00 28.32
CA GLN A 41 -19.87 -17.89 27.75
C GLN A 41 -19.95 -17.28 26.34
N ASP A 42 -20.97 -17.65 25.55
CA ASP A 42 -21.23 -17.08 24.24
C ASP A 42 -21.55 -15.58 24.31
N GLU A 43 -22.37 -15.15 25.28
CA GLU A 43 -22.64 -13.71 25.46
C GLU A 43 -21.40 -12.90 25.80
N ARG A 44 -20.54 -13.41 26.69
CA ARG A 44 -19.28 -12.73 27.04
C ARG A 44 -18.35 -12.63 25.84
N SER A 45 -18.21 -13.72 25.08
CA SER A 45 -17.40 -13.74 23.85
C SER A 45 -17.96 -12.80 22.79
N ARG A 46 -19.28 -12.75 22.59
CA ARG A 46 -19.94 -11.80 21.67
C ARG A 46 -19.70 -10.35 22.09
N LYS A 47 -19.83 -10.04 23.39
CA LYS A 47 -19.54 -8.69 23.91
C LYS A 47 -18.07 -8.30 23.68
N ALA A 48 -17.13 -9.22 23.94
CA ALA A 48 -15.70 -8.98 23.72
C ALA A 48 -15.38 -8.79 22.23
N LEU A 49 -15.96 -9.60 21.34
CA LEU A 49 -15.83 -9.46 19.88
C LEU A 49 -16.33 -8.10 19.41
N LYS A 50 -17.53 -7.70 19.85
CA LYS A 50 -18.12 -6.40 19.51
C LYS A 50 -17.23 -5.24 19.98
N GLN A 51 -16.77 -5.28 21.23
CA GLN A 51 -15.88 -4.26 21.77
C GLN A 51 -14.58 -4.15 20.97
N ASN A 52 -13.96 -5.28 20.63
CA ASN A 52 -12.74 -5.29 19.83
C ASN A 52 -12.99 -4.72 18.42
N GLN A 53 -14.10 -5.12 17.79
CA GLN A 53 -14.51 -4.63 16.48
C GLN A 53 -14.73 -3.12 16.47
N ASP A 54 -15.47 -2.60 17.46
CA ASP A 54 -15.73 -1.16 17.61
C ASP A 54 -14.43 -0.38 17.80
N GLN A 55 -13.52 -0.87 18.65
CA GLN A 55 -12.20 -0.26 18.85
C GLN A 55 -11.35 -0.27 17.58
N TYR A 56 -11.35 -1.38 16.84
CA TYR A 56 -10.61 -1.51 15.60
C TYR A 56 -11.13 -0.54 14.53
N TYR A 57 -12.45 -0.47 14.35
CA TYR A 57 -13.05 0.46 13.41
C TYR A 57 -12.83 1.91 13.80
N SER A 58 -12.86 2.24 15.09
CA SER A 58 -12.52 3.58 15.57
C SER A 58 -11.08 3.96 15.19
N LYS A 59 -10.10 3.10 15.48
CA LYS A 59 -8.68 3.31 15.11
C LYS A 59 -8.51 3.44 13.59
N ARG A 60 -9.16 2.57 12.82
CA ARG A 60 -9.11 2.59 11.36
C ARG A 60 -9.71 3.86 10.77
N ASN A 61 -10.85 4.31 11.29
CA ASN A 61 -11.49 5.55 10.86
C ASN A 61 -10.65 6.78 11.23
N GLN A 62 -10.00 6.78 12.40
CA GLN A 62 -9.05 7.82 12.76
C GLN A 62 -7.88 7.86 11.78
N ALA A 63 -7.24 6.73 11.48
CA ALA A 63 -6.14 6.67 10.51
C ALA A 63 -6.57 7.14 9.12
N ARG A 64 -7.79 6.83 8.68
CA ARG A 64 -8.35 7.37 7.42
C ARG A 64 -8.50 8.89 7.44
N ARG A 65 -8.98 9.47 8.53
CA ARG A 65 -9.07 10.93 8.69
C ARG A 65 -7.69 11.58 8.68
N GLU A 66 -6.71 10.97 9.37
CA GLU A 66 -5.32 11.43 9.36
C GLU A 66 -4.73 11.40 7.94
N TYR A 67 -4.92 10.31 7.19
CA TYR A 67 -4.48 10.23 5.80
C TYR A 67 -5.08 11.34 4.94
N ARG A 68 -6.41 11.54 5.02
CA ARG A 68 -7.09 12.61 4.28
C ARG A 68 -6.55 14.00 4.62
N ARG A 69 -6.24 14.26 5.89
CA ARG A 69 -5.61 15.52 6.33
C ARG A 69 -4.18 15.67 5.80
N LEU A 70 -3.42 14.57 5.73
CA LEU A 70 -2.07 14.57 5.15
C LEU A 70 -2.10 14.80 3.64
N VAL A 71 -3.12 14.28 2.96
CA VAL A 71 -3.35 14.54 1.53
C VAL A 71 -3.77 15.98 1.29
N SER A 72 -4.73 16.50 2.07
CA SER A 72 -5.21 17.89 1.92
C SER A 72 -4.13 18.93 2.23
N SER A 73 -3.22 18.62 3.17
CA SER A 73 -2.05 19.47 3.47
C SER A 73 -0.92 19.34 2.45
N GLY A 74 -1.05 18.49 1.44
CA GLY A 74 -0.02 18.27 0.41
C GLY A 74 1.23 17.55 0.91
N LYS A 75 1.21 16.99 2.14
CA LYS A 75 2.33 16.21 2.71
C LYS A 75 2.40 14.80 2.12
N VAL A 76 1.25 14.23 1.78
CA VAL A 76 1.12 12.90 1.17
C VAL A 76 0.39 13.02 -0.16
N ARG A 77 0.87 12.29 -1.17
CA ARG A 77 0.20 12.16 -2.47
C ARG A 77 -0.07 10.69 -2.76
N ALA A 78 -1.24 10.39 -3.34
CA ALA A 78 -1.52 9.06 -3.86
C ALA A 78 -0.53 8.71 -5.00
N PRO A 79 -0.06 7.46 -5.07
CA PRO A 79 0.86 7.03 -6.12
C PRO A 79 0.14 7.03 -7.47
N THR A 80 0.82 7.55 -8.49
CA THR A 80 0.40 7.47 -9.89
C THR A 80 0.41 6.03 -10.38
N GLN A 81 -0.32 5.75 -11.46
CA GLN A 81 -0.33 4.42 -12.08
C GLN A 81 1.08 3.95 -12.44
N ALA A 82 1.95 4.88 -12.86
CA ALA A 82 3.34 4.60 -13.18
C ALA A 82 4.14 4.15 -11.93
N GLU A 83 4.04 4.87 -10.81
CA GLU A 83 4.68 4.52 -9.54
C GLU A 83 4.11 3.21 -8.94
N GLN A 84 2.80 2.97 -9.08
CA GLN A 84 2.16 1.72 -8.64
C GLN A 84 2.73 0.53 -9.40
N THR A 85 2.78 0.62 -10.73
CA THR A 85 3.31 -0.43 -11.61
C THR A 85 4.80 -0.66 -11.36
N TRP A 86 5.56 0.42 -11.15
CA TRP A 86 6.96 0.37 -10.73
C TRP A 86 7.13 -0.45 -9.44
N ASN A 87 6.37 -0.14 -8.40
CA ASN A 87 6.42 -0.88 -7.14
C ASN A 87 6.02 -2.35 -7.30
N THR A 88 4.99 -2.64 -8.11
CA THR A 88 4.57 -4.03 -8.39
C THR A 88 5.65 -4.82 -9.13
N ALA A 89 6.41 -4.20 -10.03
CA ALA A 89 7.42 -4.88 -10.83
C ALA A 89 8.60 -5.45 -10.00
N HIS A 90 8.82 -4.92 -8.79
CA HIS A 90 9.83 -5.38 -7.82
C HIS A 90 9.39 -6.57 -6.97
N GLY A 91 8.19 -7.12 -7.20
CA GLY A 91 7.75 -8.36 -6.56
C GLY A 91 8.46 -9.62 -7.12
N LEU A 92 8.02 -10.78 -6.61
CA LEU A 92 8.49 -12.09 -7.06
C LEU A 92 8.19 -12.33 -8.55
N SER A 93 9.19 -12.83 -9.30
CA SER A 93 9.09 -13.04 -10.75
C SER A 93 8.01 -14.04 -11.17
N GLU A 94 7.63 -14.95 -10.29
CA GLU A 94 6.63 -16.00 -10.55
C GLU A 94 5.20 -15.45 -10.59
N ASN A 95 4.97 -14.30 -9.96
CA ASN A 95 3.63 -13.72 -9.90
C ASN A 95 3.25 -13.07 -11.24
N ARG A 96 2.12 -13.52 -11.81
CA ARG A 96 1.57 -12.99 -13.07
C ARG A 96 1.39 -11.47 -13.05
N SER A 97 1.01 -10.89 -11.91
CA SER A 97 0.85 -9.44 -11.75
C SER A 97 2.18 -8.70 -11.89
N VAL A 98 3.26 -9.29 -11.37
CA VAL A 98 4.63 -8.73 -11.47
C VAL A 98 5.12 -8.80 -12.91
N GLN A 99 4.88 -9.92 -13.60
CA GLN A 99 5.22 -10.07 -15.02
C GLN A 99 4.46 -9.07 -15.90
N ALA A 100 3.15 -8.88 -15.64
CA ALA A 100 2.33 -7.90 -16.32
C ALA A 100 2.85 -6.47 -16.09
N ALA A 101 3.19 -6.12 -14.84
CA ALA A 101 3.76 -4.81 -14.51
C ALA A 101 5.07 -4.54 -15.27
N ARG A 102 5.96 -5.53 -15.34
CA ARG A 102 7.21 -5.42 -16.12
C ARG A 102 6.96 -5.20 -17.61
N ARG A 103 6.00 -5.91 -18.20
CA ARG A 103 5.59 -5.73 -19.62
C ARG A 103 5.04 -4.32 -19.87
N VAL A 104 4.20 -3.82 -18.96
CA VAL A 104 3.63 -2.47 -19.05
C VAL A 104 4.74 -1.41 -18.98
N LEU A 105 5.69 -1.54 -18.04
CA LEU A 105 6.83 -0.62 -17.94
C LEU A 105 7.67 -0.61 -19.22
N ALA A 106 7.98 -1.80 -19.77
CA ALA A 106 8.74 -1.91 -21.02
C ALA A 106 8.01 -1.23 -22.20
N LYS A 107 6.69 -1.43 -22.32
CA LYS A 107 5.86 -0.77 -23.35
C LYS A 107 5.87 0.76 -23.22
N HIS A 108 5.99 1.27 -22.00
CA HIS A 108 6.09 2.70 -21.71
C HIS A 108 7.54 3.23 -21.71
N GLY A 109 8.50 2.41 -22.12
CA GLY A 109 9.91 2.80 -22.30
C GLY A 109 10.69 2.89 -21.00
N VAL A 110 10.29 2.22 -19.94
CA VAL A 110 10.96 2.25 -18.63
C VAL A 110 11.49 0.86 -18.27
N ASP A 111 12.77 0.77 -17.93
CA ASP A 111 13.39 -0.46 -17.42
C ASP A 111 13.02 -0.64 -15.94
N TRP A 112 12.30 -1.73 -15.64
CA TRP A 112 11.84 -2.08 -14.30
C TRP A 112 12.97 -2.28 -13.28
N LYS A 113 14.21 -2.58 -13.71
CA LYS A 113 15.35 -2.74 -12.80
C LYS A 113 15.95 -1.40 -12.40
N THR A 114 16.26 -0.57 -13.39
CA THR A 114 17.04 0.66 -13.17
C THR A 114 16.19 1.91 -13.05
N GLY A 115 14.95 1.88 -13.54
CA GLY A 115 14.03 3.02 -13.61
C GLY A 115 14.42 4.00 -14.71
N LYS A 116 15.43 3.65 -15.52
CA LYS A 116 15.92 4.41 -16.66
C LYS A 116 15.06 4.13 -17.88
N ARG A 117 15.25 4.98 -18.88
CA ARG A 117 14.57 4.84 -20.15
C ARG A 117 15.21 3.74 -21.00
N ILE A 118 14.39 2.94 -21.66
CA ILE A 118 14.81 1.98 -22.68
C ILE A 118 14.79 2.73 -24.03
N ALA A 119 15.88 2.68 -24.80
CA ALA A 119 15.92 3.20 -26.16
C ALA A 119 15.64 2.07 -27.18
N PRO A 120 14.94 2.31 -28.31
CA PRO A 120 14.33 3.57 -28.76
C PRO A 120 12.82 3.59 -28.40
N ALA A 121 12.47 4.20 -27.27
CA ALA A 121 11.06 4.37 -26.92
C ALA A 121 10.47 5.56 -27.69
N GLU A 122 10.08 5.33 -28.94
CA GLU A 122 9.37 6.31 -29.78
C GLU A 122 7.86 6.09 -29.69
N GLY A 123 7.15 7.06 -29.10
CA GLY A 123 5.69 7.03 -29.01
C GLY A 123 5.11 8.05 -28.03
N ARG A 124 3.83 8.42 -28.23
CA ARG A 124 3.13 9.48 -27.46
C ARG A 124 2.73 9.12 -26.02
N ARG A 125 3.24 8.02 -25.43
CA ARG A 125 2.80 7.51 -24.11
C ARG A 125 3.96 7.10 -23.20
N LEU A 126 5.02 7.88 -23.16
CA LEU A 126 6.20 7.56 -22.35
C LEU A 126 5.93 7.85 -20.87
N TRP A 127 6.25 6.90 -20.00
CA TRP A 127 6.13 7.11 -18.55
C TRP A 127 7.36 7.85 -17.99
N PRO A 128 7.20 8.51 -16.82
CA PRO A 128 8.33 9.14 -16.14
C PRO A 128 9.36 8.06 -15.73
N THR A 129 10.63 8.44 -15.74
CA THR A 129 11.70 7.62 -15.15
C THR A 129 11.68 7.71 -13.64
N PHE A 130 11.97 6.61 -12.96
CA PHE A 130 11.94 6.53 -11.49
C PHE A 130 13.32 6.65 -10.86
N THR A 131 14.36 6.95 -11.65
CA THR A 131 15.70 7.19 -11.15
C THR A 131 15.72 8.43 -10.26
N HIS A 132 16.15 8.24 -9.02
CA HIS A 132 16.65 9.35 -8.24
C HIS A 132 17.95 9.80 -8.91
N LYS A 133 18.00 11.03 -9.45
CA LYS A 133 19.27 11.71 -9.68
C LYS A 133 20.00 11.69 -8.34
N ALA A 134 20.91 10.73 -8.15
CA ALA A 134 22.07 10.98 -7.31
C ALA A 134 22.63 12.28 -7.88
N LYS A 135 22.64 13.36 -7.09
CA LYS A 135 23.42 14.52 -7.44
C LYS A 135 24.84 13.98 -7.61
N THR A 136 25.29 13.81 -8.84
CA THR A 136 26.71 13.74 -9.16
C THR A 136 27.25 15.10 -8.78
N GLY A 137 27.61 15.24 -7.50
CA GLY A 137 28.44 16.32 -7.01
C GLY A 137 29.74 16.21 -7.79
N LYS A 138 29.86 17.03 -8.82
CA LYS A 138 31.10 17.33 -9.51
C LYS A 138 31.97 18.04 -8.45
N SER A 139 32.80 17.29 -7.73
CA SER A 139 33.93 17.87 -7.02
C SER A 139 34.95 18.28 -8.09
N GLY A 140 34.78 19.50 -8.61
CA GLY A 140 35.81 20.19 -9.36
C GLY A 140 36.48 21.18 -8.42
N GLY A 141 37.81 21.23 -8.46
CA GLY A 141 38.66 22.11 -7.67
C GLY A 141 39.75 21.31 -6.98
#